data_AF-A0A2U1AXY1-F1
#
_entry.id   AF-A0A2U1AXY1-F1
#
_cell.length_a   1.000
_cell.length_b   1.000
_cell.length_c   1.000
_cell.angle_alpha   90.00
_cell.angle_beta   90.00
_cell.angle_gamma   90.00
#
_symmetry.space_group_name_H-M   'P 1'
#
loop_
_entity.id
_entity.type
_entity.pdbx_description
1 polymer ?
#
loop_
_entity_poly.entity_id
_entity_poly.type
_entity_poly.pdbx_seq_one_letter_code
_entity_poly.pdbx_strand_id
1 'polypeptide(L)'
;MVCWFNIVQGLHTLIVLLKSLIMETYLPDMASLLFFATFAIYSLLVVFMLVWTYHDAESRGVMGWVIVIPTFMTGTLLGVILWLIFRPAPKPEPVWVRVQE
;
A
#
# COMPACT_ATOMS: atom_id res chain seq x y z
N MET A 1 -4.28 61.87 3.14
CA MET A 1 -3.29 60.76 3.10
C MET A 1 -3.66 59.58 3.99
N VAL A 2 -4.28 59.78 5.17
CA VAL A 2 -4.58 58.70 6.14
C VAL A 2 -5.62 57.68 5.64
N CYS A 3 -6.68 58.08 4.92
CA CYS A 3 -7.70 57.14 4.39
C CYS A 3 -7.15 56.13 3.37
N TRP A 4 -6.20 56.53 2.53
CA TRP A 4 -5.62 55.64 1.52
C TRP A 4 -4.83 54.49 2.15
N PHE A 5 -4.09 54.79 3.22
CA PHE A 5 -3.27 53.81 3.93
C PHE A 5 -4.11 52.75 4.65
N ASN A 6 -5.23 53.14 5.26
CA ASN A 6 -6.16 52.23 5.93
C ASN A 6 -6.90 51.30 4.93
N ILE A 7 -7.23 51.78 3.73
CA ILE A 7 -7.87 50.97 2.69
C ILE A 7 -6.88 49.91 2.15
N VAL A 8 -5.63 50.30 1.91
CA VAL A 8 -4.60 49.37 1.42
C VAL A 8 -4.25 48.32 2.49
N GLN A 9 -4.13 48.70 3.76
CA GLN A 9 -3.94 47.73 4.83
C GLN A 9 -5.13 46.78 4.99
N GLY A 10 -6.36 47.29 4.97
CA GLY A 10 -7.57 46.47 5.08
C GLY A 10 -7.70 45.46 3.93
N LEU A 11 -7.37 45.86 2.71
CA LEU A 11 -7.34 44.97 1.55
C LEU A 11 -6.26 43.88 1.69
N HIS A 12 -5.09 44.23 2.22
CA HIS A 12 -4.02 43.26 2.44
C HIS A 12 -4.40 42.24 3.54
N THR A 13 -5.05 42.68 4.62
CA THR A 13 -5.55 41.77 5.66
C THR A 13 -6.66 40.87 5.12
N LEU A 14 -7.56 41.40 4.28
CA LEU A 14 -8.62 40.65 3.64
C LEU A 14 -8.06 39.57 2.69
N ILE A 15 -7.04 39.90 1.89
CA ILE A 15 -6.37 38.96 0.98
C ILE A 15 -5.66 37.84 1.77
N VAL A 16 -5.02 38.16 2.89
CA VAL A 16 -4.36 37.18 3.76
C VAL A 16 -5.40 36.28 4.44
N LEU A 17 -6.52 36.83 4.94
CA LEU A 17 -7.63 36.07 5.50
C LEU A 17 -8.29 35.16 4.46
N LEU A 18 -8.48 35.65 3.24
CA LEU A 18 -9.04 34.85 2.15
C LEU A 18 -8.11 33.70 1.76
N LYS A 19 -6.79 33.96 1.68
CA LYS A 19 -5.79 32.90 1.48
C LYS A 19 -5.80 31.87 2.60
N SER A 20 -5.93 32.31 3.86
CA SER A 20 -6.00 31.42 5.03
C SER A 20 -7.23 30.52 4.97
N LEU A 21 -8.39 31.08 4.64
CA LEU A 21 -9.66 30.33 4.50
C LEU A 21 -9.61 29.30 3.35
N ILE A 22 -9.02 29.67 2.21
CA ILE A 22 -8.86 28.76 1.06
C ILE A 22 -7.87 27.65 1.39
N MET A 23 -6.75 27.97 2.06
CA MET A 23 -5.72 27.00 2.41
C MET A 23 -6.22 25.98 3.44
N GLU A 24 -6.98 26.42 4.44
CA GLU A 24 -7.49 25.56 5.50
C GLU A 24 -8.64 24.64 5.07
N THR A 25 -9.38 25.00 4.03
CA THR A 25 -10.43 24.14 3.46
C THR A 25 -9.89 23.13 2.43
N TYR A 26 -8.85 23.48 1.66
CA TYR A 26 -8.33 22.63 0.58
C TYR A 26 -7.27 21.62 1.02
N LEU A 27 -6.43 21.98 2.01
CA LEU A 27 -5.43 21.08 2.57
C LEU A 27 -5.99 19.78 3.20
N PRO A 28 -7.06 19.81 4.03
CA PRO A 28 -7.59 18.59 4.65
C PRO A 28 -8.21 17.63 3.62
N ASP A 29 -8.75 18.15 2.52
CA ASP A 29 -9.39 17.34 1.47
C ASP A 29 -8.33 16.59 0.64
N MET A 30 -7.25 17.29 0.27
CA MET A 30 -6.09 16.68 -0.40
C MET A 30 -5.35 15.68 0.50
N ALA A 31 -5.20 15.98 1.79
CA ALA A 31 -4.61 15.06 2.76
C ALA A 31 -5.45 13.80 2.94
N SER A 32 -6.77 13.92 3.00
CA SER A 32 -7.69 12.79 3.08
C SER A 32 -7.61 11.91 1.83
N LEU A 33 -7.60 12.52 0.64
CA LEU A 33 -7.45 11.81 -0.62
C LEU A 33 -6.11 11.05 -0.70
N LEU A 34 -5.00 11.68 -0.29
CA LEU A 34 -3.70 11.03 -0.23
C LEU A 34 -3.66 9.87 0.75
N PHE A 35 -4.33 10.02 1.91
CA PHE A 35 -4.44 8.94 2.89
C PHE A 35 -5.20 7.74 2.31
N PHE A 36 -6.36 7.95 1.69
CA PHE A 36 -7.12 6.87 1.06
C PHE A 36 -6.38 6.23 -0.11
N ALA A 37 -5.73 7.02 -0.96
CA ALA A 37 -4.93 6.51 -2.07
C ALA A 37 -3.77 5.63 -1.56
N THR A 38 -3.04 6.11 -0.54
CA THR A 38 -1.94 5.36 0.07
C THR A 38 -2.45 4.08 0.72
N PHE A 39 -3.57 4.15 1.46
CA PHE A 39 -4.20 2.99 2.08
C PHE A 39 -4.66 1.96 1.05
N ALA A 40 -5.26 2.39 -0.06
CA ALA A 40 -5.71 1.52 -1.13
C ALA A 40 -4.53 0.81 -1.82
N ILE A 41 -3.48 1.57 -2.17
CA ILE A 41 -2.27 1.02 -2.80
C ILE A 41 -1.58 0.04 -1.85
N TYR A 42 -1.43 0.41 -0.58
CA TYR A 42 -0.83 -0.44 0.43
C TYR A 42 -1.62 -1.75 0.63
N SER A 43 -2.95 -1.66 0.72
CA SER A 43 -3.81 -2.83 0.88
C SER A 43 -3.74 -3.75 -0.32
N LEU A 44 -3.72 -3.21 -1.54
CA LEU A 44 -3.58 -3.98 -2.78
C LEU A 44 -2.22 -4.70 -2.82
N LEU A 45 -1.15 -4.02 -2.40
CA LEU A 45 0.19 -4.62 -2.31
C LEU A 45 0.23 -5.76 -1.29
N VAL A 46 -0.44 -5.62 -0.15
CA VAL A 46 -0.55 -6.67 0.87
C VAL A 46 -1.31 -7.89 0.31
N VAL A 47 -2.44 -7.67 -0.33
CA VAL A 47 -3.22 -8.76 -0.96
C VAL A 47 -2.39 -9.46 -2.04
N PHE A 48 -1.71 -8.70 -2.89
CA PHE A 48 -0.83 -9.25 -3.92
C PHE A 48 0.26 -10.16 -3.33
N MET A 49 0.93 -9.70 -2.26
CA MET A 49 1.95 -10.50 -1.56
C MET A 49 1.36 -11.81 -0.99
N LEU A 50 0.18 -11.74 -0.35
CA LEU A 50 -0.46 -12.93 0.22
C LEU A 50 -0.88 -13.93 -0.86
N VAL A 51 -1.46 -13.46 -1.96
CA VAL A 51 -1.82 -14.31 -3.11
C VAL A 51 -0.59 -14.96 -3.72
N TRP A 52 0.50 -14.20 -3.85
CA TRP A 52 1.78 -14.73 -4.33
C TRP A 52 2.35 -15.80 -3.39
N THR A 53 2.36 -15.55 -2.08
CA THR A 53 2.81 -16.54 -1.08
C THR A 53 1.94 -17.79 -1.06
N TYR A 54 0.62 -17.63 -1.21
CA TYR A 54 -0.31 -18.74 -1.34
C TYR A 54 0.05 -19.65 -2.51
N HIS A 55 0.20 -19.04 -3.70
CA HIS A 55 0.52 -19.78 -4.92
C HIS A 55 1.91 -20.42 -4.84
N ASP A 56 2.90 -19.74 -4.25
CA ASP A 56 4.23 -20.31 -4.05
C ASP A 56 4.20 -21.53 -3.12
N ALA A 57 3.44 -21.48 -2.03
CA ALA A 57 3.26 -22.60 -1.12
C ALA A 57 2.58 -23.80 -1.79
N GLU A 58 1.50 -23.57 -2.54
CA GLU A 58 0.80 -24.64 -3.26
C GLU A 58 1.67 -25.29 -4.35
N SER A 59 2.47 -24.50 -5.07
CA SER A 59 3.39 -25.02 -6.09
C SER A 59 4.43 -26.01 -5.51
N ARG A 60 4.74 -25.86 -4.21
CA ARG A 60 5.67 -26.72 -3.47
C ARG A 60 4.96 -27.87 -2.76
N GLY A 61 3.63 -27.95 -2.84
CA GLY A 61 2.81 -28.97 -2.18
C GLY A 61 2.54 -28.74 -0.70
N VAL A 62 2.77 -27.52 -0.21
CA VAL A 62 2.37 -27.10 1.14
C VAL A 62 0.97 -26.48 1.04
N MET A 63 0.12 -26.73 2.03
CA MET A 63 -1.21 -26.11 2.08
C MET A 63 -1.06 -24.59 2.22
N GLY A 64 -1.44 -23.82 1.18
CA GLY A 64 -1.21 -22.38 1.12
C GLY A 64 -1.75 -21.61 2.33
N TRP A 65 -2.91 -22.02 2.86
CA TRP A 65 -3.51 -21.42 4.05
C TRP A 65 -2.65 -21.52 5.32
N VAL A 66 -1.86 -22.58 5.47
CA VAL A 66 -0.96 -22.77 6.62
C VAL A 66 0.16 -21.72 6.64
N ILE A 67 0.49 -21.15 5.48
CA ILE A 67 1.54 -20.13 5.34
C ILE A 67 0.94 -18.73 5.31
N VAL A 68 -0.14 -18.51 4.57
CA VAL A 68 -0.76 -17.18 4.41
C VAL A 68 -1.23 -16.59 5.74
N ILE A 69 -1.85 -17.41 6.61
CA ILE A 69 -2.35 -16.94 7.92
C ILE A 69 -1.22 -16.41 8.82
N PRO A 70 -0.15 -17.19 9.12
CA PRO A 70 0.96 -16.67 9.90
C PRO A 70 1.72 -15.55 9.19
N THR A 71 1.81 -15.57 7.85
CA THR A 71 2.42 -14.48 7.08
C THR A 71 1.67 -13.16 7.24
N PHE A 72 0.34 -13.20 7.30
CA PHE A 72 -0.47 -12.02 7.57
C PHE A 72 -0.33 -11.55 9.03
N MET A 73 -0.34 -12.47 10.00
CA MET A 73 -0.28 -12.16 11.43
C MET A 73 1.07 -11.59 11.89
N THR A 74 2.17 -12.03 11.30
CA THR A 74 3.54 -11.55 11.63
C THR A 74 3.90 -10.22 10.97
N GLY A 75 2.98 -9.65 10.18
CA GLY A 75 3.23 -8.54 9.28
C GLY A 75 3.70 -9.07 7.93
N THR A 76 3.00 -8.70 6.86
CA THR A 76 3.15 -9.26 5.50
C THR A 76 4.59 -9.37 5.05
N LEU A 77 5.42 -8.35 5.32
CA LEU A 77 6.84 -8.36 4.99
C LEU A 77 7.64 -9.42 5.77
N LEU A 78 7.55 -9.41 7.10
CA LEU A 78 8.28 -10.37 7.94
C LEU A 78 7.80 -11.80 7.69
N GLY A 79 6.51 -11.99 7.50
CA GLY A 79 5.90 -13.26 7.17
C GLY A 79 6.37 -13.84 5.83
N VAL A 80 6.50 -13.00 4.80
CA VAL A 80 7.03 -13.40 3.48
C VAL A 80 8.52 -13.76 3.60
N ILE A 81 9.30 -12.99 4.35
CA ILE A 81 10.72 -13.27 4.58
C ILE A 81 10.89 -14.60 5.31
N LEU A 82 10.09 -14.83 6.36
CA LEU A 82 10.11 -16.09 7.10
C LEU A 82 9.76 -17.27 6.20
N TRP A 83 8.76 -17.13 5.34
CA TRP A 83 8.41 -18.13 4.34
C TRP A 83 9.57 -18.41 3.37
N LEU A 84 10.26 -17.38 2.88
CA LEU A 84 11.40 -17.54 1.98
C LEU A 84 12.59 -18.27 2.63
N ILE A 85 12.79 -18.10 3.94
CA ILE A 85 13.86 -18.78 4.69
C ILE A 85 13.52 -20.26 4.92
N PHE A 86 12.28 -20.57 5.29
CA PHE A 86 11.83 -21.94 5.61
C PHE A 86 11.20 -22.68 4.41
N ARG A 87 11.29 -22.10 3.22
CA ARG A 87 10.73 -22.63 1.98
C ARG A 87 11.28 -24.04 1.69
N PRO A 88 10.43 -25.04 1.44
CA PRO A 88 10.86 -26.37 1.02
C PRO A 88 11.30 -26.40 -0.45
N ALA A 89 12.10 -27.41 -0.82
CA ALA A 89 12.56 -27.60 -2.19
C ALA A 89 11.38 -27.75 -3.18
N PRO A 90 11.53 -27.30 -4.45
CA PRO A 90 10.51 -27.51 -5.47
C PRO A 90 10.19 -29.00 -5.63
N LYS A 91 8.92 -29.35 -5.86
CA LYS A 91 8.56 -30.72 -6.23
C LYS A 91 9.35 -31.11 -7.50
N PRO A 92 9.96 -32.31 -7.55
CA PRO A 92 10.62 -32.78 -8.75
C PRO A 92 9.59 -32.80 -9.89
N GLU A 93 9.91 -32.14 -11.00
CA GLU A 93 9.07 -32.14 -12.19
C GLU A 93 8.87 -33.59 -12.67
N PRO A 94 7.66 -33.98 -13.09
CA PRO A 94 7.44 -35.30 -13.64
C PRO A 94 8.31 -35.45 -14.89
N VAL A 95 9.31 -36.33 -14.82
CA VAL A 95 10.10 -36.71 -15.99
C VAL A 95 9.16 -37.41 -16.95
N TRP A 96 8.83 -36.73 -18.05
CA TRP A 96 8.05 -37.31 -19.14
C TRP A 96 8.90 -38.38 -19.83
N VAL A 97 8.82 -39.61 -19.33
CA VAL A 97 9.38 -40.76 -20.02
C VAL A 97 8.51 -41.00 -21.25
N ARG A 98 8.99 -40.54 -22.41
CA ARG A 98 8.38 -40.93 -23.69
C ARG A 98 8.60 -42.44 -23.84
N VAL A 99 7.53 -43.21 -23.71
CA VAL A 99 7.50 -44.62 -24.10
C VAL A 99 7.69 -44.63 -25.61
N GLN A 100 8.87 -45.04 -26.09
CA GLN A 100 9.05 -45.36 -27.50
C GLN A 100 8.41 -46.72 -27.74
N GLU A 101 7.29 -46.71 -28.47
CA GLU A 101 6.70 -47.90 -29.09
C GLU A 101 7.58 -48.42 -30.23
#